data_AF-M0DE92-F1
#
_entry.id   AF-M0DE92-F1
#
_cell.length_a   1.000
_cell.length_b   1.000
_cell.length_c   1.000
_cell.angle_alpha   90.00
_cell.angle_beta   90.00
_cell.angle_gamma   90.00
#
_symmetry.space_group_name_H-M   'P 1'
#
loop_
_entity.id
_entity.type
_entity.pdbx_description
1 polymer ?
#
loop_
_entity_poly.entity_id
_entity_poly.type
_entity_poly.pdbx_seq_one_letter_code
_entity_poly.pdbx_strand_id
1 'polypeptide(L)'
;MPPLVGQTTYDRAQFDAAQTIDAHADSIDRDYPANFVLSQWGDNRMYNYFVNGESRSYGYAQTYHGQFLAAEDPDAWYDRFQGRVGYVVITAQENVPPGNTTYTTLHEGYGVGANGTSATGHYQLLGTADGVRTFVVVPGAVIQVSTPSGEPVTASTSVTVAGDTHTYARTAAASNGSVAIRVAYPGEYTVGNQSVSVTTTDVLQGNQTQISP
;
A
#
# COMPACT_ATOMS: atom_id res chain seq x y z
N MET A 1 11.42 0.78 -46.25
CA MET A 1 10.85 -0.03 -45.16
C MET A 1 9.93 0.87 -44.33
N PRO A 2 8.67 0.51 -44.11
CA PRO A 2 7.82 1.22 -43.14
C PRO A 2 8.37 0.97 -41.72
N PRO A 3 8.24 1.91 -40.77
CA PRO A 3 8.62 1.63 -39.40
C PRO A 3 7.68 0.58 -38.80
N LEU A 4 8.28 -0.36 -38.07
CA LEU A 4 7.60 -1.44 -37.38
C LEU A 4 6.60 -0.89 -36.35
N VAL A 5 5.41 -1.44 -36.44
CA VAL A 5 4.24 -1.31 -35.57
C VAL A 5 4.63 -1.45 -34.10
N GLY A 6 4.31 -0.47 -33.25
CA GLY A 6 4.40 -0.63 -31.79
C GLY A 6 4.69 0.62 -30.95
N GLN A 7 4.05 1.76 -31.19
CA GLN A 7 3.67 2.59 -30.05
C GLN A 7 2.60 1.78 -29.30
N THR A 8 3.01 0.95 -28.33
CA THR A 8 2.06 0.27 -27.47
C THR A 8 1.29 1.34 -26.69
N THR A 9 -0.03 1.23 -26.69
CA THR A 9 -1.03 2.17 -26.15
C THR A 9 -0.88 2.52 -24.66
N TYR A 10 0.15 2.00 -23.97
CA TYR A 10 0.42 2.18 -22.55
C TYR A 10 1.90 2.49 -22.31
N ASP A 11 2.19 3.31 -21.31
CA ASP A 11 3.56 3.68 -20.96
C ASP A 11 4.31 2.50 -20.32
N ARG A 12 5.62 2.41 -20.57
CA ARG A 12 6.48 1.31 -20.10
C ARG A 12 6.37 1.06 -18.60
N ALA A 13 6.33 2.13 -17.79
CA ALA A 13 6.20 2.04 -16.35
C ALA A 13 4.88 1.38 -15.89
N GLN A 14 3.80 1.54 -16.65
CA GLN A 14 2.53 0.88 -16.35
C GLN A 14 2.60 -0.63 -16.64
N PHE A 15 3.29 -1.01 -17.71
CA PHE A 15 3.54 -2.43 -18.00
C PHE A 15 4.47 -3.08 -16.97
N ASP A 16 5.51 -2.37 -16.53
CA ASP A 16 6.41 -2.84 -15.47
C ASP A 16 5.68 -2.98 -14.13
N ALA A 17 4.72 -2.09 -13.83
CA ALA A 17 3.84 -2.21 -12.67
C ALA A 17 2.96 -3.47 -12.74
N ALA A 18 2.39 -3.81 -13.90
CA ALA A 18 1.60 -5.03 -14.08
C ALA A 18 2.44 -6.29 -13.83
N GLN A 19 3.65 -6.35 -14.39
CA GLN A 19 4.60 -7.47 -14.14
C GLN A 19 5.02 -7.56 -12.67
N THR A 20 5.22 -6.42 -12.00
CA THR A 20 5.55 -6.39 -10.57
C THR A 20 4.42 -7.00 -9.74
N ILE A 21 3.17 -6.68 -10.06
CA ILE A 21 1.99 -7.23 -9.39
C ILE A 21 1.87 -8.73 -9.65
N ASP A 22 1.99 -9.16 -10.90
CA ASP A 22 1.89 -10.56 -11.31
C ASP A 22 2.92 -11.42 -10.56
N ALA A 23 4.19 -11.05 -10.63
CA ALA A 23 5.27 -11.73 -9.92
C ALA A 23 5.07 -11.75 -8.39
N HIS A 24 4.58 -10.65 -7.81
CA HIS A 24 4.29 -10.61 -6.39
C HIS A 24 3.10 -11.52 -6.04
N ALA A 25 2.01 -11.49 -6.81
CA ALA A 25 0.82 -12.30 -6.58
C ALA A 25 1.14 -13.80 -6.62
N ASP A 26 1.93 -14.22 -7.59
CA ASP A 26 2.45 -15.59 -7.69
C ASP A 26 3.29 -15.96 -6.45
N SER A 27 4.16 -15.05 -5.99
CA SER A 27 5.05 -15.32 -4.85
C SER A 27 4.33 -15.57 -3.52
N ILE A 28 3.08 -15.10 -3.40
CA ILE A 28 2.24 -15.23 -2.20
C ILE A 28 0.97 -16.06 -2.44
N ASP A 29 0.90 -16.80 -3.55
CA ASP A 29 -0.24 -17.62 -3.96
C ASP A 29 -1.58 -16.86 -3.90
N ARG A 30 -1.61 -15.61 -4.37
CA ARG A 30 -2.80 -14.74 -4.34
C ARG A 30 -3.53 -14.73 -5.68
N ASP A 31 -4.62 -15.48 -5.74
CA ASP A 31 -5.47 -15.60 -6.92
C ASP A 31 -6.67 -14.62 -6.95
N TYR A 32 -7.33 -14.55 -8.11
CA TYR A 32 -8.60 -13.85 -8.26
C TYR A 32 -9.69 -14.47 -7.37
N PRO A 33 -10.55 -13.67 -6.70
CA PRO A 33 -10.70 -12.22 -6.81
C PRO A 33 -9.75 -11.39 -5.96
N ALA A 34 -8.93 -12.01 -5.10
CA ALA A 34 -8.12 -11.30 -4.11
C ALA A 34 -6.95 -10.52 -4.72
N ASN A 35 -6.57 -10.77 -5.97
CA ASN A 35 -5.54 -10.03 -6.72
C ASN A 35 -6.11 -8.93 -7.65
N PHE A 36 -7.37 -8.49 -7.45
CA PHE A 36 -7.91 -7.38 -8.24
C PHE A 36 -7.05 -6.12 -8.07
N VAL A 37 -6.74 -5.47 -9.20
CA VAL A 37 -5.97 -4.23 -9.23
C VAL A 37 -6.95 -3.05 -9.32
N LEU A 38 -6.96 -2.20 -8.29
CA LEU A 38 -7.63 -0.91 -8.33
C LEU A 38 -6.71 0.12 -8.97
N SER A 39 -7.14 0.70 -10.08
CA SER A 39 -6.39 1.69 -10.84
C SER A 39 -7.35 2.61 -11.60
N GLN A 40 -6.81 3.64 -12.26
CA GLN A 40 -7.61 4.50 -13.14
C GLN A 40 -8.33 3.66 -14.21
N TRP A 41 -9.58 4.04 -14.51
CA TRP A 41 -10.50 3.26 -15.34
C TRP A 41 -9.93 2.88 -16.73
N GLY A 42 -9.24 3.81 -17.41
CA GLY A 42 -8.65 3.56 -18.73
C GLY A 42 -7.58 2.46 -18.75
N ASP A 43 -6.85 2.33 -17.64
CA ASP A 43 -5.74 1.38 -17.49
C ASP A 43 -6.16 0.12 -16.71
N ASN A 44 -7.32 0.15 -16.06
CA ASN A 44 -7.81 -0.94 -15.21
C ASN A 44 -7.99 -2.25 -15.98
N ARG A 45 -8.43 -2.16 -17.23
CA ARG A 45 -8.54 -3.32 -18.12
C ARG A 45 -7.18 -3.93 -18.42
N MET A 46 -6.16 -3.11 -18.61
CA MET A 46 -4.80 -3.56 -18.90
C MET A 46 -4.23 -4.31 -17.69
N TYR A 47 -4.25 -3.69 -16.49
CA TYR A 47 -3.72 -4.32 -15.28
C TYR A 47 -4.42 -5.64 -14.96
N ASN A 48 -5.77 -5.66 -14.92
CA ASN A 48 -6.48 -6.89 -14.57
C ASN A 48 -6.38 -7.96 -15.68
N TYR A 49 -6.27 -7.57 -16.96
CA TYR A 49 -5.98 -8.55 -18.01
C TYR A 49 -4.64 -9.26 -17.79
N PHE A 50 -3.58 -8.51 -17.49
CA PHE A 50 -2.25 -9.10 -17.30
C PHE A 50 -2.09 -9.84 -15.98
N VAL A 51 -2.69 -9.35 -14.89
CA VAL A 51 -2.51 -9.91 -13.54
C VAL A 51 -3.44 -11.09 -13.26
N ASN A 52 -4.67 -11.07 -13.79
CA ASN A 52 -5.67 -12.08 -13.41
C ASN A 52 -6.58 -12.53 -14.56
N GLY A 53 -6.33 -12.08 -15.80
CA GLY A 53 -7.14 -12.40 -16.96
C GLY A 53 -8.53 -11.73 -17.00
N GLU A 54 -8.95 -11.03 -15.94
CA GLU A 54 -10.29 -10.45 -15.84
C GLU A 54 -10.37 -9.01 -16.38
N SER A 55 -10.49 -8.91 -17.71
CA SER A 55 -10.65 -7.62 -18.40
C SER A 55 -12.06 -7.01 -18.34
N ARG A 56 -13.07 -7.77 -17.88
CA ARG A 56 -14.50 -7.39 -17.92
C ARG A 56 -14.98 -6.60 -16.69
N SER A 57 -14.23 -6.59 -15.60
CA SER A 57 -14.65 -6.04 -14.29
C SER A 57 -14.09 -4.63 -14.01
N TYR A 58 -14.43 -3.63 -14.83
CA TYR A 58 -13.94 -2.25 -14.66
C TYR A 58 -14.92 -1.29 -13.95
N GLY A 59 -16.19 -1.68 -13.80
CA GLY A 59 -17.22 -0.81 -13.18
C GLY A 59 -16.91 -0.44 -11.72
N TYR A 60 -16.31 -1.37 -10.96
CA TYR A 60 -15.87 -1.11 -9.59
C TYR A 60 -14.80 0.00 -9.54
N ALA A 61 -13.76 -0.12 -10.38
CA ALA A 61 -12.70 0.88 -10.46
C ALA A 61 -13.23 2.26 -10.90
N GLN A 62 -14.15 2.29 -11.87
CA GLN A 62 -14.80 3.53 -12.32
C GLN A 62 -15.55 4.24 -11.19
N THR A 63 -16.21 3.50 -10.30
CA THR A 63 -16.95 4.08 -9.17
C THR A 63 -16.03 4.50 -8.02
N TYR A 64 -15.07 3.67 -7.64
CA TYR A 64 -14.35 3.82 -6.36
C TYR A 64 -12.96 4.42 -6.47
N HIS A 65 -12.26 4.33 -7.61
CA HIS A 65 -10.86 4.80 -7.70
C HIS A 65 -10.72 6.31 -7.42
N GLY A 66 -11.58 7.14 -8.01
CA GLY A 66 -11.55 8.58 -7.75
C GLY A 66 -11.90 8.94 -6.30
N GLN A 67 -12.85 8.22 -5.70
CA GLN A 67 -13.21 8.40 -4.28
C GLN A 67 -12.08 7.98 -3.35
N PHE A 68 -11.38 6.89 -3.68
CA PHE A 68 -10.21 6.41 -2.96
C PHE A 68 -9.11 7.46 -2.96
N LEU A 69 -8.70 7.97 -4.12
CA LEU A 69 -7.64 8.97 -4.22
C LEU A 69 -7.95 10.28 -3.46
N ALA A 70 -9.22 10.68 -3.41
CA ALA A 70 -9.67 11.89 -2.74
C ALA A 70 -9.87 11.73 -1.21
N ALA A 71 -9.88 10.52 -0.68
CA ALA A 71 -10.14 10.28 0.74
C ALA A 71 -8.97 10.71 1.62
N GLU A 72 -9.26 11.21 2.83
CA GLU A 72 -8.23 11.68 3.77
C GLU A 72 -7.54 10.55 4.55
N ASP A 73 -8.24 9.42 4.71
CA ASP A 73 -7.75 8.24 5.44
C ASP A 73 -7.67 7.02 4.49
N PRO A 74 -6.46 6.68 3.99
CA PRO A 74 -6.28 5.50 3.15
C PRO A 74 -6.48 4.19 3.92
N ASP A 75 -6.16 4.13 5.22
CA ASP A 75 -6.26 2.89 6.00
C ASP A 75 -7.72 2.44 6.15
N ALA A 76 -8.64 3.39 6.32
CA ALA A 76 -10.08 3.10 6.37
C ALA A 76 -10.64 2.47 5.07
N TRP A 77 -9.93 2.57 3.95
CA TRP A 77 -10.34 1.92 2.70
C TRP A 77 -10.04 0.43 2.65
N TYR A 78 -9.10 -0.07 3.47
CA TYR A 78 -8.82 -1.50 3.57
C TYR A 78 -10.10 -2.29 3.84
N ASP A 79 -10.88 -1.87 4.84
CA ASP A 79 -12.15 -2.50 5.18
C ASP A 79 -13.19 -2.30 4.08
N ARG A 80 -13.24 -1.13 3.43
CA ARG A 80 -14.19 -0.86 2.33
C ARG A 80 -13.96 -1.72 1.10
N PHE A 81 -12.73 -2.16 0.86
CA PHE A 81 -12.41 -3.07 -0.22
C PHE A 81 -12.98 -4.47 0.02
N GLN A 82 -13.35 -4.83 1.26
CA GLN A 82 -13.99 -6.11 1.61
C GLN A 82 -13.22 -7.32 1.05
N GLY A 83 -11.88 -7.25 1.09
CA GLY A 83 -10.99 -8.30 0.57
C GLY A 83 -10.93 -8.43 -0.95
N ARG A 84 -11.61 -7.55 -1.70
CA ARG A 84 -11.59 -7.57 -3.17
C ARG A 84 -10.31 -7.00 -3.74
N VAL A 85 -9.85 -5.85 -3.25
CA VAL A 85 -8.69 -5.14 -3.81
C VAL A 85 -7.42 -5.67 -3.18
N GLY A 86 -6.61 -6.38 -3.97
CA GLY A 86 -5.30 -6.87 -3.54
C GLY A 86 -4.17 -5.90 -3.87
N TYR A 87 -4.35 -5.06 -4.89
CA TYR A 87 -3.33 -4.16 -5.38
C TYR A 87 -3.92 -2.82 -5.77
N VAL A 88 -3.13 -1.77 -5.60
CA VAL A 88 -3.47 -0.40 -6.01
C VAL A 88 -2.36 0.13 -6.89
N VAL A 89 -2.72 0.67 -8.05
CA VAL A 89 -1.80 1.40 -8.92
C VAL A 89 -2.26 2.84 -9.04
N ILE A 90 -1.36 3.77 -8.70
CA ILE A 90 -1.59 5.20 -8.77
C ILE A 90 -0.62 5.79 -9.79
N THR A 91 -1.15 6.51 -10.77
CA THR A 91 -0.39 7.27 -11.76
C THR A 91 -0.38 8.75 -11.37
N ALA A 92 0.69 9.46 -11.74
CA ALA A 92 0.83 10.88 -11.52
C ALA A 92 -0.33 11.65 -12.16
N GLN A 93 -0.90 12.59 -11.42
CA GLN A 93 -1.99 13.43 -11.88
C GLN A 93 -1.49 14.84 -12.15
N GLU A 94 -1.90 15.43 -13.28
CA GLU A 94 -1.60 16.83 -13.60
C GLU A 94 -2.24 17.79 -12.57
N ASN A 95 -3.40 17.42 -12.04
CA ASN A 95 -4.13 18.19 -11.03
C ASN A 95 -4.16 17.41 -9.72
N VAL A 96 -3.11 17.58 -8.91
CA VAL A 96 -3.02 16.96 -7.59
C VAL A 96 -4.12 17.54 -6.68
N PRO A 97 -4.97 16.71 -6.07
CA PRO A 97 -5.96 17.17 -5.11
C PRO A 97 -5.28 17.95 -3.97
N PRO A 98 -5.74 19.18 -3.63
CA PRO A 98 -5.18 19.93 -2.51
C PRO A 98 -5.52 19.25 -1.18
N GLY A 99 -4.59 19.28 -0.23
CA GLY A 99 -4.77 18.76 1.13
C GLY A 99 -4.20 17.35 1.35
N ASN A 100 -4.43 16.82 2.55
CA ASN A 100 -3.95 15.49 2.96
C ASN A 100 -4.91 14.43 2.43
N THR A 101 -4.67 13.98 1.20
CA THR A 101 -5.45 12.95 0.52
C THR A 101 -4.68 11.64 0.40
N THR A 102 -5.39 10.56 0.10
CA THR A 102 -4.83 9.25 -0.21
C THR A 102 -3.85 9.33 -1.38
N TYR A 103 -4.15 10.16 -2.39
CA TYR A 103 -3.19 10.45 -3.44
C TYR A 103 -1.89 11.02 -2.85
N THR A 104 -1.94 12.07 -2.03
CA THR A 104 -0.71 12.62 -1.44
C THR A 104 0.02 11.62 -0.56
N THR A 105 -0.70 10.88 0.28
CA THR A 105 -0.13 9.89 1.21
C THR A 105 0.56 8.73 0.49
N LEU A 106 -0.05 8.20 -0.57
CA LEU A 106 0.48 7.04 -1.30
C LEU A 106 1.38 7.48 -2.46
N HIS A 107 0.95 8.41 -3.31
CA HIS A 107 1.72 8.80 -4.49
C HIS A 107 2.98 9.60 -4.14
N GLU A 108 2.82 10.68 -3.37
CA GLU A 108 3.93 11.55 -2.95
C GLU A 108 4.66 11.00 -1.72
N GLY A 109 3.92 10.41 -0.79
CA GLY A 109 4.43 9.88 0.48
C GLY A 109 4.97 8.45 0.45
N TYR A 110 4.82 7.77 -0.69
CA TYR A 110 5.12 6.34 -0.87
C TYR A 110 4.43 5.40 0.15
N GLY A 111 3.41 5.89 0.86
CA GLY A 111 2.77 5.19 1.98
C GLY A 111 3.66 5.01 3.21
N VAL A 112 4.93 5.47 3.17
CA VAL A 112 5.88 5.39 4.30
C VAL A 112 5.98 6.67 5.11
N GLY A 113 5.27 7.73 4.70
CA GLY A 113 5.36 9.05 5.33
C GLY A 113 6.46 9.95 4.74
N ALA A 114 6.95 9.64 3.54
CA ALA A 114 7.89 10.52 2.84
C ALA A 114 7.24 11.90 2.55
N ASN A 115 8.06 12.91 2.28
CA ASN A 115 7.58 14.26 1.91
C ASN A 115 6.63 14.91 2.93
N GLY A 116 6.75 14.56 4.22
CA GLY A 116 5.94 15.13 5.30
C GLY A 116 4.50 14.60 5.35
N THR A 117 4.23 13.49 4.68
CA THR A 117 2.92 12.81 4.68
C THR A 117 2.79 11.83 5.84
N SER A 118 1.60 11.27 6.05
CA SER A 118 1.38 10.20 7.03
C SER A 118 1.75 8.83 6.47
N ALA A 119 2.31 7.96 7.30
CA ALA A 119 2.54 6.57 6.94
C ALA A 119 1.27 5.73 7.07
N THR A 120 1.10 4.69 6.24
CA THR A 120 -0.10 3.82 6.23
C THR A 120 0.17 2.44 6.83
N GLY A 121 -0.85 1.77 7.34
CA GLY A 121 -0.77 0.42 7.93
C GLY A 121 -1.17 -0.69 6.96
N HIS A 122 -1.80 -0.35 5.83
CA HIS A 122 -2.37 -1.33 4.88
C HIS A 122 -1.76 -1.30 3.47
N TYR A 123 -0.87 -0.35 3.15
CA TYR A 123 -0.30 -0.20 1.82
C TYR A 123 1.22 -0.30 1.86
N GLN A 124 1.73 -1.36 1.25
CA GLN A 124 3.16 -1.60 1.10
C GLN A 124 3.55 -1.31 -0.35
N LEU A 125 4.51 -0.41 -0.56
CA LEU A 125 5.01 -0.08 -1.90
C LEU A 125 5.82 -1.27 -2.43
N LEU A 126 5.45 -1.75 -3.61
CA LEU A 126 6.16 -2.78 -4.36
C LEU A 126 7.12 -2.19 -5.40
N GLY A 127 6.74 -1.08 -6.01
CA GLY A 127 7.51 -0.49 -7.10
C GLY A 127 7.10 0.92 -7.43
N THR A 128 8.05 1.66 -8.01
CA THR A 128 7.84 3.02 -8.51
C THR A 128 8.68 3.25 -9.76
N ALA A 129 8.06 3.79 -10.80
CA ALA A 129 8.70 4.12 -12.08
C ALA A 129 7.90 5.20 -12.80
N ASP A 130 8.54 6.23 -13.35
CA ASP A 130 7.94 7.29 -14.20
C ASP A 130 6.56 7.80 -13.73
N GLY A 131 6.43 8.14 -12.45
CA GLY A 131 5.16 8.63 -11.88
C GLY A 131 4.09 7.56 -11.66
N VAL A 132 4.43 6.28 -11.77
CA VAL A 132 3.58 5.14 -11.37
C VAL A 132 4.03 4.66 -10.00
N ARG A 133 3.07 4.41 -9.11
CA ARG A 133 3.27 3.75 -7.81
C ARG A 133 2.43 2.50 -7.73
N THR A 134 3.05 1.42 -7.32
CA THR A 134 2.42 0.10 -7.22
C THR A 134 2.44 -0.35 -5.77
N PHE A 135 1.27 -0.63 -5.21
CA PHE A 135 1.11 -1.08 -3.84
C PHE A 135 0.45 -2.44 -3.78
N VAL A 136 0.93 -3.28 -2.86
CA VAL A 136 0.13 -4.39 -2.34
C VAL A 136 -0.70 -3.89 -1.17
N VAL A 137 -1.97 -4.29 -1.16
CA VAL A 137 -2.89 -4.10 -0.04
C VAL A 137 -2.73 -5.30 0.89
N VAL A 138 -2.42 -5.01 2.16
CA VAL A 138 -2.12 -6.01 3.19
C VAL A 138 -2.99 -5.81 4.42
N PRO A 139 -3.33 -6.89 5.16
CA PRO A 139 -3.91 -6.74 6.49
C PRO A 139 -3.02 -5.93 7.44
N GLY A 140 -1.70 -6.03 7.28
CA GLY A 140 -0.71 -5.33 8.10
C GLY A 140 -0.57 -6.00 9.47
N ALA A 141 0.66 -6.14 9.95
CA ALA A 141 0.93 -6.75 11.24
C ALA A 141 0.49 -5.79 12.37
N VAL A 142 0.11 -6.35 13.52
CA VAL A 142 -0.29 -5.56 14.70
C VAL A 142 0.77 -5.71 15.79
N ILE A 143 1.43 -4.60 16.13
CA ILE A 143 2.29 -4.53 17.31
C ILE A 143 1.42 -4.08 18.48
N GLN A 144 1.16 -5.00 19.41
CA GLN A 144 0.41 -4.73 20.63
C GLN A 144 1.36 -4.32 21.75
N VAL A 145 1.14 -3.14 22.32
CA VAL A 145 1.97 -2.58 23.39
C VAL A 145 1.14 -2.40 24.64
N SER A 146 1.57 -2.95 25.77
CA SER A 146 0.98 -2.62 27.07
C SER A 146 1.55 -1.30 27.56
N THR A 147 0.72 -0.30 27.84
CA THR A 147 1.17 1.00 28.37
C THR A 147 0.22 1.51 29.45
N PRO A 148 0.67 1.62 30.71
CA PRO A 148 -0.16 2.12 31.80
C PRO A 148 -0.31 3.65 31.77
N SER A 149 0.54 4.38 31.02
CA SER A 149 0.54 5.84 31.00
C SER A 149 -0.64 6.44 30.23
N GLY A 150 -1.29 5.67 29.36
CA GLY A 150 -2.32 6.19 28.45
C GLY A 150 -1.78 7.07 27.32
N GLU A 151 -0.45 7.22 27.22
CA GLU A 151 0.20 8.03 26.18
C GLU A 151 0.22 7.30 24.83
N PRO A 152 0.14 8.03 23.69
CA PRO A 152 0.35 7.45 22.37
C PRO A 152 1.72 6.78 22.26
N VAL A 153 1.78 5.66 21.55
CA VAL A 153 3.02 4.92 21.33
C VAL A 153 3.34 4.91 19.84
N THR A 154 4.61 5.12 19.52
CA THR A 154 5.14 5.10 18.16
C THR A 154 6.02 3.88 17.96
N ALA A 155 5.78 3.14 16.87
CA ALA A 155 6.68 2.13 16.35
C ALA A 155 7.38 2.67 15.09
N SER A 156 8.69 2.48 14.98
CA SER A 156 9.45 2.93 13.82
C SER A 156 10.45 1.89 13.31
N THR A 157 10.66 1.87 12.00
CA THR A 157 11.70 1.08 11.33
C THR A 157 12.25 1.84 10.11
N SER A 158 13.33 1.34 9.52
CA SER A 158 13.87 1.87 8.27
C SER A 158 13.40 1.00 7.10
N VAL A 159 12.82 1.64 6.09
CA VAL A 159 12.32 0.98 4.88
C VAL A 159 13.04 1.58 3.68
N THR A 160 13.58 0.72 2.82
CA THR A 160 14.16 1.14 1.54
C THR A 160 13.12 1.03 0.44
N VAL A 161 12.75 2.16 -0.17
CA VAL A 161 11.85 2.25 -1.32
C VAL A 161 12.52 3.08 -2.40
N ALA A 162 12.41 2.67 -3.67
CA ALA A 162 12.98 3.39 -4.80
C ALA A 162 14.52 3.60 -4.74
N GLY A 163 15.25 2.82 -3.95
CA GLY A 163 16.69 2.99 -3.72
C GLY A 163 17.04 3.96 -2.58
N ASP A 164 16.04 4.64 -2.00
CA ASP A 164 16.20 5.55 -0.88
C ASP A 164 15.69 4.93 0.43
N THR A 165 16.36 5.23 1.53
CA THR A 165 15.94 4.75 2.86
C THR A 165 15.13 5.82 3.57
N HIS A 166 13.93 5.44 4.01
CA HIS A 166 12.99 6.29 4.72
C HIS A 166 12.73 5.73 6.12
N THR A 167 12.53 6.64 7.09
CA THR A 167 11.98 6.25 8.39
C THR A 167 10.49 6.04 8.24
N TYR A 168 10.05 4.79 8.40
CA TYR A 168 8.65 4.44 8.50
C TYR A 168 8.24 4.47 9.98
N ALA A 169 7.28 5.32 10.34
CA ALA A 169 6.81 5.46 11.71
C ALA A 169 5.28 5.49 11.79
N ARG A 170 4.72 4.73 12.73
CA ARG A 170 3.28 4.64 12.99
C ARG A 170 3.02 4.90 14.46
N THR A 171 2.09 5.80 14.75
CA THR A 171 1.68 6.16 16.11
C THR A 171 0.22 5.78 16.30
N ALA A 172 -0.10 5.17 17.44
CA ALA A 172 -1.49 4.90 17.83
C ALA A 172 -1.74 5.35 19.27
N ALA A 173 -2.96 5.82 19.52
CA ALA A 173 -3.40 6.23 20.84
C ALA A 173 -3.63 5.01 21.75
N ALA A 174 -3.38 5.17 23.05
CA ALA A 174 -3.67 4.13 24.03
C ALA A 174 -5.16 4.02 24.32
N SER A 175 -5.62 2.79 24.50
CA SER A 175 -6.97 2.44 24.90
C SER A 175 -6.91 1.29 25.91
N ASN A 176 -7.55 1.48 27.07
CA ASN A 176 -7.64 0.49 28.14
C ASN A 176 -6.27 -0.11 28.57
N GLY A 177 -5.24 0.74 28.69
CA GLY A 177 -3.90 0.32 29.13
C GLY A 177 -3.08 -0.41 28.05
N SER A 178 -3.50 -0.35 26.78
CA SER A 178 -2.78 -0.96 25.67
C SER A 178 -2.91 -0.15 24.37
N VAL A 179 -2.00 -0.35 23.44
CA VAL A 179 -1.97 0.28 22.11
C VAL A 179 -1.84 -0.82 21.07
N ALA A 180 -2.59 -0.72 19.97
CA ALA A 180 -2.46 -1.59 18.80
C ALA A 180 -1.93 -0.76 17.62
N ILE A 181 -0.67 -0.95 17.26
CA ILE A 181 -0.03 -0.23 16.15
C ILE A 181 0.01 -1.14 14.94
N ARG A 182 -0.73 -0.78 13.88
CA ARG A 182 -0.71 -1.52 12.62
C ARG A 182 0.39 -1.03 11.70
N VAL A 183 1.17 -1.96 11.14
CA VAL A 183 2.32 -1.69 10.28
C VAL A 183 2.28 -2.50 8.98
N ALA A 184 2.66 -1.85 7.87
CA ALA A 184 2.60 -2.41 6.51
C ALA A 184 3.91 -3.04 6.03
N TYR A 185 5.02 -2.86 6.75
CA TYR A 185 6.34 -3.30 6.30
C TYR A 185 6.93 -4.30 7.30
N PRO A 186 7.57 -5.39 6.84
CA PRO A 186 8.36 -6.24 7.70
C PRO A 186 9.66 -5.53 8.13
N GLY A 187 10.25 -5.97 9.23
CA GLY A 187 11.51 -5.44 9.75
C GLY A 187 11.59 -5.45 11.27
N GLU A 188 12.70 -4.93 11.77
CA GLU A 188 12.89 -4.70 13.20
C GLU A 188 12.34 -3.31 13.56
N TYR A 189 11.31 -3.27 14.41
CA TYR A 189 10.68 -2.05 14.89
C TYR A 189 11.22 -1.65 16.25
N THR A 190 11.52 -0.37 16.41
CA THR A 190 11.79 0.25 17.71
C THR A 190 10.49 0.80 18.28
N VAL A 191 10.18 0.44 19.53
CA VAL A 191 9.04 0.94 20.30
C VAL A 191 9.54 1.37 21.68
N GLY A 192 9.70 2.67 21.89
CA GLY A 192 10.37 3.18 23.09
C GLY A 192 11.81 2.64 23.18
N ASN A 193 12.12 1.88 24.23
CA ASN A 193 13.43 1.26 24.44
C ASN A 193 13.47 -0.23 24.03
N GLN A 194 12.40 -0.74 23.42
CA GLN A 194 12.30 -2.14 23.01
C GLN A 194 12.39 -2.28 21.49
N SER A 195 12.79 -3.47 21.06
CA SER A 195 12.76 -3.87 19.65
C SER A 195 11.86 -5.09 19.46
N VAL A 196 11.14 -5.12 18.35
CA VAL A 196 10.25 -6.23 17.97
C VAL A 196 10.41 -6.56 16.50
N SER A 197 10.55 -7.84 16.21
CA SER A 197 10.61 -8.35 14.84
C SER A 197 9.20 -8.50 14.26
N VAL A 198 8.98 -7.97 13.07
CA VAL A 198 7.77 -8.19 12.27
C VAL A 198 8.18 -8.86 10.98
N THR A 199 7.65 -10.06 10.74
CA THR A 199 7.98 -10.85 9.53
C THR A 199 7.06 -10.51 8.37
N THR A 200 7.47 -10.89 7.15
CA THR A 200 6.61 -10.78 5.96
C THR A 200 5.29 -11.54 6.17
N THR A 201 5.35 -12.72 6.80
CA THR A 201 4.16 -13.51 7.13
C THR A 201 3.21 -12.74 8.04
N ASP A 202 3.74 -12.03 9.05
CA ASP A 202 2.91 -11.25 9.97
C ASP A 202 2.17 -10.13 9.26
N VAL A 203 2.83 -9.45 8.32
CA VAL A 203 2.21 -8.39 7.51
C VAL A 203 1.11 -8.94 6.60
N LEU A 204 1.39 -10.06 5.91
CA LEU A 204 0.46 -10.65 4.94
C LEU A 204 -0.75 -11.30 5.60
N GLN A 205 -0.60 -11.86 6.80
CA GLN A 205 -1.66 -12.56 7.54
C GLN A 205 -2.34 -11.68 8.59
N GLY A 206 -1.78 -10.51 8.89
CA GLY A 206 -2.26 -9.62 9.94
C GLY A 206 -2.00 -10.15 11.35
N ASN A 207 -0.90 -10.90 11.53
CA ASN A 207 -0.55 -11.47 12.82
C ASN A 207 -0.23 -10.37 13.82
N GLN A 208 -0.39 -10.73 15.10
CA GLN A 208 -0.14 -9.85 16.21
C GLN A 208 1.12 -10.29 16.96
N THR A 209 2.00 -9.32 17.25
CA THR A 209 3.14 -9.49 18.15
C THR A 209 2.95 -8.61 19.36
N GLN A 210 3.13 -9.16 20.56
CA GLN A 210 2.96 -8.41 21.80
C GLN A 210 4.30 -8.02 22.41
N ILE A 211 4.39 -6.78 22.87
CA ILE A 211 5.48 -6.27 23.69
C ILE A 211 4.96 -5.71 25.01
N SER A 212 5.67 -6.05 26.07
CA SER A 212 5.45 -5.52 27.41
C SER A 212 6.72 -4.75 27.81
N PRO A 213 6.68 -3.41 27.80
CA PRO A 213 7.77 -2.58 28.27
C PRO A 213 8.06 -2.72 29.76
#